data_AF-A0A351LD71-F1
#
_entry.id   AF-A0A351LD71-F1
#
_cell.length_a   1.000
_cell.length_b   1.000
_cell.length_c   1.000
_cell.angle_alpha   90.00
_cell.angle_beta   90.00
_cell.angle_gamma   90.00
#
_symmetry.space_group_name_H-M   'P 1'
#
loop_
_entity.id
_entity.type
_entity.pdbx_description
1 polymer ?
#
loop_
_entity_poly.entity_id
_entity_poly.type
_entity_poly.pdbx_seq_one_letter_code
_entity_poly.pdbx_strand_id
1 'polypeptide(L)' 'MDGRTITVPLTWYPRLLNATEQRAKWVLCGGGYGIHWEEIDEDLSTEGMLRGAPAPRAFVST' A
#
# COMPACT_ATOMS: atom_id res chain seq x y z
N MET A 1 6.74 16.72 10.63
CA MET A 1 5.90 16.33 9.47
C MET A 1 5.25 17.60 8.94
N ASP A 2 5.27 17.81 7.63
CA ASP A 2 4.79 19.02 6.95
C ASP A 2 3.29 18.98 6.57
N GLY A 3 2.57 17.94 6.99
CA GLY A 3 1.13 17.80 6.81
C GLY A 3 0.70 17.34 5.41
N ARG A 4 1.61 16.91 4.55
CA ARG A 4 1.25 16.39 3.22
C ARG A 4 0.48 15.07 3.33
N THR A 5 -0.53 14.91 2.49
CA THR A 5 -1.33 13.68 2.36
C THR A 5 -1.28 13.19 0.92
N ILE A 6 -1.09 11.89 0.74
CA ILE A 6 -1.15 11.20 -0.54
C ILE A 6 -2.30 10.19 -0.46
N THR A 7 -3.09 10.09 -1.51
CA THR A 7 -4.18 9.10 -1.61
C THR A 7 -4.08 8.40 -2.94
N VAL A 8 -4.19 7.08 -2.91
CA VAL A 8 -4.13 6.20 -4.07
C VAL A 8 -5.33 5.26 -4.06
N PRO A 9 -5.85 4.81 -5.22
CA PRO A 9 -6.95 3.87 -5.28
C PRO A 9 -6.59 2.53 -4.61
N LEU A 10 -7.46 2.04 -3.74
CA LEU A 10 -7.28 0.72 -3.11
C LEU A 10 -7.27 -0.43 -4.13
N THR A 11 -7.93 -0.22 -5.28
CA THR A 11 -7.94 -1.18 -6.40
C THR A 11 -6.57 -1.45 -7.00
N TRP A 12 -5.56 -0.61 -6.72
CA TRP A 12 -4.17 -0.86 -7.12
C TRP A 12 -3.48 -1.95 -6.29
N TYR A 13 -4.09 -2.36 -5.17
CA TYR A 13 -3.50 -3.28 -4.22
C TYR A 13 -4.52 -4.37 -3.88
N PRO A 14 -4.65 -5.43 -4.71
CA PRO A 14 -5.69 -6.44 -4.56
C PRO A 14 -5.74 -7.11 -3.18
N ARG A 15 -4.60 -7.28 -2.51
CA ARG A 15 -4.55 -7.80 -1.13
C ARG A 15 -5.22 -6.85 -0.14
N LEU A 16 -4.95 -5.55 -0.22
CA LEU A 16 -5.59 -4.52 0.61
C LEU A 16 -7.05 -4.27 0.24
N LEU A 17 -7.41 -4.40 -1.05
CA LEU A 17 -8.80 -4.32 -1.50
C LEU A 17 -9.66 -5.39 -0.83
N ASN A 18 -9.16 -6.62 -0.76
CA ASN A 18 -9.86 -7.76 -0.17
C ASN A 18 -9.71 -7.85 1.37
N ALA A 19 -8.72 -7.17 1.94
CA ALA A 19 -8.57 -7.08 3.39
C ALA A 19 -9.73 -6.30 4.03
N THR A 20 -10.12 -6.64 5.24
CA THR A 20 -11.14 -5.87 5.98
C THR A 20 -10.55 -5.34 7.28
N GLU A 21 -10.65 -6.10 8.36
CA GLU A 21 -10.07 -5.77 9.67
C GLU A 21 -8.55 -5.63 9.60
N GLN A 22 -7.88 -6.37 8.70
CA GLN A 22 -6.42 -6.30 8.56
C GLN A 22 -5.95 -4.92 8.14
N ARG A 23 -6.74 -4.14 7.39
CA ARG A 23 -6.32 -2.80 6.91
C ARG A 23 -5.95 -1.85 8.04
N ALA A 24 -6.58 -2.00 9.20
CA ALA A 24 -6.30 -1.16 10.37
C ALA A 24 -5.01 -1.56 11.10
N LYS A 25 -4.46 -2.74 10.83
CA LYS A 25 -3.31 -3.34 11.54
C LYS A 25 -2.01 -3.19 10.76
N TRP A 26 -1.66 -1.95 10.44
CA TRP A 26 -0.42 -1.63 9.74
C TRP A 26 0.69 -1.20 10.69
N VAL A 27 1.93 -1.38 10.25
CA VAL A 27 3.13 -0.86 10.93
C VAL A 27 4.01 -0.12 9.94
N LEU A 28 4.85 0.80 10.43
CA LEU A 28 5.87 1.42 9.60
C LEU A 28 7.02 0.43 9.35
N CYS A 29 7.52 0.41 8.12
CA CYS A 29 8.69 -0.38 7.73
C CYS A 29 9.66 0.47 6.87
N GLY A 30 10.77 -0.12 6.43
CA GLY A 30 11.70 0.53 5.48
C GLY A 30 12.24 1.87 5.96
N GLY A 31 12.58 2.01 7.25
CA GLY A 31 13.10 3.26 7.82
C GLY A 31 12.07 4.39 7.90
N GLY A 32 10.77 4.07 7.88
CA GLY A 32 9.68 5.05 7.93
C GLY A 32 9.14 5.46 6.55
N TYR A 33 9.67 4.88 5.47
CA TYR A 33 9.20 5.14 4.10
C TYR A 33 8.23 4.08 3.58
N GLY A 34 7.97 3.02 4.34
CA GLY A 34 7.05 1.95 3.98
C GLY A 34 5.98 1.71 5.03
N ILE A 35 4.93 1.03 4.61
CA ILE A 35 3.81 0.56 5.42
C ILE A 35 3.68 -0.94 5.19
N HIS A 36 3.67 -1.72 6.25
CA HIS A 36 3.58 -3.18 6.21
C HIS A 36 2.31 -3.68 6.90
N TRP A 37 1.66 -4.67 6.28
CA TRP A 37 0.56 -5.45 6.86
C TRP A 37 0.94 -6.92 6.97
N GLU A 38 1.23 -7.38 8.20
CA GLU A 38 1.69 -8.74 8.48
C GLU A 38 0.66 -9.80 8.06
N GLU A 39 -0.61 -9.64 8.45
CA GLU A 39 -1.64 -10.66 8.26
C GLU A 39 -1.94 -10.99 6.78
N ILE A 40 -1.69 -10.05 5.87
CA ILE A 40 -1.92 -10.23 4.43
C ILE A 40 -0.63 -10.26 3.62
N ASP A 41 0.52 -10.11 4.28
CA ASP A 41 1.84 -10.07 3.66
C ASP A 41 1.86 -9.05 2.50
N GLU A 42 1.56 -7.79 2.83
CA GLU A 42 1.55 -6.68 1.87
C GLU A 42 2.40 -5.52 2.37
N ASP A 43 3.21 -4.95 1.47
CA ASP A 43 4.03 -3.78 1.69
C ASP A 43 3.71 -2.67 0.70
N LEU A 44 3.60 -1.44 1.19
CA LEU A 44 3.52 -0.24 0.37
C LEU A 44 4.69 0.68 0.64
N SER A 45 5.30 1.22 -0.42
CA SER A 45 6.30 2.28 -0.31
C SER A 45 5.70 3.65 -0.63
N THR A 46 6.13 4.67 0.11
CA THR A 46 5.79 6.07 -0.17
C THR A 46 6.26 6.50 -1.56
N GLU A 47 7.41 5.99 -2.02
CA GLU A 47 7.90 6.22 -3.37
C GLU A 47 6.96 5.66 -4.46
N GLY A 48 6.45 4.43 -4.29
CA GLY A 48 5.49 3.84 -5.22
C GLY A 48 4.20 4.65 -5.31
N MET A 49 3.70 5.10 -4.15
CA MET A 49 2.52 5.98 -4.08
C MET A 49 2.76 7.34 -4.76
N LEU A 50 3.92 7.97 -4.54
CA LEU A 50 4.29 9.25 -5.15
C LEU A 50 4.42 9.15 -6.68
N ARG A 51 4.89 8.01 -7.19
CA ARG A 51 5.03 7.76 -8.63
C ARG A 51 3.71 7.41 -9.32
N GLY A 52 2.63 7.16 -8.55
CA GLY A 52 1.38 6.64 -9.09
C GLY A 52 1.53 5.22 -9.66
N ALA A 53 2.48 4.44 -9.13
CA ALA A 53 2.74 3.08 -9.60
C ALA A 53 1.85 2.08 -8.85
N PRO A 54 0.97 1.33 -9.55
CA PRO A 54 0.18 0.28 -8.92
C PRO A 54 1.06 -0.93 -8.53
N ALA A 55 0.52 -1.87 -7.74
CA ALA A 55 1.28 -3.07 -7.41
C ALA A 55 1.72 -3.82 -8.70
N PRO A 56 2.91 -4.43 -8.75
CA PRO A 56 3.44 -5.08 -9.96
C PRO A 56 2.51 -6.14 -10.57
N ARG A 57 1.58 -6.71 -9.80
CA ARG A 57 0.59 -7.70 -10.24
C ARG A 57 -0.85 -7.19 -10.25
N ALA A 58 -1.08 -5.90 -10.04
CA ALA A 58 -2.42 -5.31 -10.01
C ALA A 58 -3.13 -5.40 -11.37
N PHE A 59 -2.37 -5.45 -12.45
CA PHE A 59 -2.89 -5.50 -13.82
C PHE A 59 -2.25 -6.65 -14.56
N VAL A 60 -2.83 -7.86 -14.43
CA VAL A 60 -2.65 -8.87 -15.47
C VAL A 60 -3.59 -8.45 -16.60
N SER A 61 -3.07 -7.76 -17.62
CA SER A 61 -3.80 -7.51 -18.85
C SER A 61 -4.15 -8.86 -19.48
N THR A 62 -5.44 -9.19 -19.49
CA THR A 62 -6.00 -10.21 -20.40
C THR A 62 -6.18 -9.60 -21.78
#